data_AF-A0A2S9MA07-F1
#
_entry.id   AF-A0A2S9MA07-F1
#
_cell.length_a   1.000
_cell.length_b   1.000
_cell.length_c   1.000
_cell.angle_alpha   90.00
_cell.angle_beta   90.00
_cell.angle_gamma   90.00
#
_symmetry.space_group_name_H-M   'P 1'
#
loop_
_entity.id
_entity.type
_entity.pdbx_description
1 polymer ?
#
loop_
_entity_poly.entity_id
_entity_poly.type
_entity_poly.pdbx_seq_one_letter_code
_entity_poly.pdbx_strand_id
1 'polypeptide(L)'
;MVRFEIDGKTYSEDDPGLQGALARIHGSAIRPLCLCVDPKPGIPMYVSKVHGQYLIKRMPDSGPLHSAEKNCPSYEAPAQLSGLGEVMGHAIKEDVDDGTTSLRLDFALNKIAGRAPPTPTDSEQDSVKGETSKLTIRSLLHYLWDEARLTHWHPGMEGRRSWATVHKYLLRAAQGKFTKGMHLPSTLYVPEPFYVDRKHEIEQRRRALLAAAHKPGRGGQRLFIAIGEIKAVTAARYGHKIELKHAPGFFFMMSADLNKRLKVFEAEKSLWNAYPDIHLVMIATFSVDVAGVAELEEMALMTVNEQWIPFSTVEEKSFLETLVSDRRRFVKGLRYNLPSTRPLASVVLNDTEGKHTAVYMVPGNASEAYKVALAELLADERMNHLQWESGNAMPVLPPPSVRTVSEAA
;
A
#
# COMPACT_ATOMS: atom_id res chain seq x y z
N MET A 1 -13.79 -2.27 20.22
CA MET A 1 -14.48 -2.91 19.08
C MET A 1 -15.33 -1.83 18.41
N VAL A 2 -15.27 -1.68 17.10
CA VAL A 2 -16.05 -0.63 16.40
C VAL A 2 -17.51 -1.04 16.32
N ARG A 3 -18.38 -0.05 16.53
CA ARG A 3 -19.82 -0.18 16.40
C ARG A 3 -20.30 0.78 15.34
N PHE A 4 -21.27 0.33 14.56
CA PHE A 4 -21.90 1.13 13.52
C PHE A 4 -23.38 1.32 13.83
N GLU A 5 -23.91 2.52 13.58
CA GLU A 5 -25.35 2.78 13.60
C GLU A 5 -25.88 2.76 12.16
N ILE A 6 -26.94 1.98 11.92
CA ILE A 6 -27.63 1.85 10.64
C ILE A 6 -29.14 1.87 10.93
N ASP A 7 -29.85 2.88 10.41
CA ASP A 7 -31.30 3.07 10.66
C ASP A 7 -31.67 3.00 12.15
N GLY A 8 -30.88 3.67 13.00
CA GLY A 8 -31.10 3.70 14.45
C GLY A 8 -30.77 2.40 15.20
N LYS A 9 -30.27 1.37 14.52
CA LYS A 9 -29.79 0.12 15.15
C LYS A 9 -28.28 0.05 15.17
N THR A 10 -27.73 -0.45 16.27
CA THR A 10 -26.27 -0.62 16.42
C THR A 10 -25.85 -2.05 16.05
N TYR A 11 -24.80 -2.17 15.25
CA TYR A 11 -24.19 -3.43 14.83
C TYR A 11 -22.69 -3.43 15.18
N SER A 12 -22.15 -4.60 15.52
CA SER A 12 -20.70 -4.84 15.54
C SER A 12 -20.25 -5.40 14.18
N GLU A 13 -18.93 -5.42 13.93
CA GLU A 13 -18.37 -5.98 12.67
C GLU A 13 -18.74 -7.45 12.45
N ASP A 14 -18.86 -8.23 13.53
CA ASP A 14 -19.14 -9.67 13.48
C ASP A 14 -20.65 -9.99 13.61
N ASP A 15 -21.51 -8.98 13.62
CA ASP A 15 -22.95 -9.16 13.76
C ASP A 15 -23.53 -9.90 12.52
N PRO A 16 -24.19 -11.06 12.69
CA PRO A 16 -24.78 -11.81 11.58
C PRO A 16 -25.79 -11.01 10.74
N GLY A 17 -26.46 -10.03 11.36
CA GLY A 17 -27.44 -9.15 10.72
C GLY A 17 -26.82 -8.00 9.92
N LEU A 18 -25.51 -7.73 10.08
CA LEU A 18 -24.85 -6.58 9.47
C LEU A 18 -24.93 -6.60 7.94
N GLN A 19 -24.65 -7.75 7.31
CA GLN A 19 -24.70 -7.85 5.83
C GLN A 19 -26.10 -7.54 5.28
N GLY A 20 -27.15 -8.04 5.93
CA GLY A 20 -28.53 -7.73 5.55
C GLY A 20 -28.87 -6.25 5.73
N ALA A 21 -28.36 -5.61 6.79
CA ALA A 21 -28.52 -4.18 7.00
C ALA A 21 -27.82 -3.34 5.92
N LEU A 22 -26.56 -3.66 5.62
CA LEU A 22 -25.79 -3.00 4.57
C LEU A 22 -26.41 -3.18 3.19
N ALA A 23 -26.91 -4.37 2.88
CA ALA A 23 -27.58 -4.64 1.62
C ALA A 23 -28.82 -3.76 1.40
N ARG A 24 -29.60 -3.47 2.46
CA ARG A 24 -30.81 -2.63 2.38
C ARG A 24 -30.49 -1.17 2.08
N ILE A 25 -29.40 -0.64 2.63
CA ILE A 25 -29.04 0.77 2.48
C ILE A 25 -28.11 1.03 1.29
N HIS A 26 -27.53 -0.01 0.69
CA HIS A 26 -26.62 0.13 -0.43
C HIS A 26 -27.32 0.75 -1.66
N GLY A 27 -26.79 1.86 -2.16
CA GLY A 27 -27.39 2.65 -3.25
C GLY A 27 -28.50 3.61 -2.80
N SER A 28 -28.81 3.68 -1.50
CA SER A 28 -29.70 4.69 -0.92
C SER A 28 -28.91 5.88 -0.37
N ALA A 29 -29.61 6.95 0.00
CA ALA A 29 -29.01 8.11 0.69
C ALA A 29 -28.67 7.84 2.16
N ILE A 30 -29.10 6.70 2.72
CA ILE A 30 -28.85 6.33 4.12
C ILE A 30 -27.38 5.94 4.28
N ARG A 31 -26.70 6.58 5.22
CA ARG A 31 -25.27 6.34 5.50
C ARG A 31 -25.11 5.60 6.83
N PRO A 32 -24.33 4.51 6.90
CA PRO A 32 -23.91 3.96 8.18
C PRO A 32 -23.08 5.00 8.95
N LEU A 33 -23.22 5.06 10.27
CA LEU A 33 -22.43 5.95 11.13
C LEU A 33 -21.44 5.16 11.99
N CYS A 34 -20.17 5.55 12.01
CA CYS A 34 -19.19 5.01 12.95
C CYS A 34 -19.36 5.66 14.33
N LEU A 35 -19.50 4.84 15.37
CA LEU A 35 -19.69 5.28 16.75
C LEU A 35 -18.38 5.38 17.53
N CYS A 36 -17.27 5.70 16.86
CA CYS A 36 -15.97 5.78 17.51
C CYS A 36 -15.75 7.08 18.29
N VAL A 37 -16.47 8.15 17.97
CA VAL A 37 -16.38 9.45 18.66
C VAL A 37 -17.58 9.68 19.56
N ASP A 38 -17.38 10.39 20.68
CA ASP A 38 -18.44 10.84 21.58
C ASP A 38 -18.30 12.35 21.84
N PRO A 39 -19.41 13.08 22.05
CA PRO A 39 -20.81 12.64 21.89
C PRO A 39 -21.26 12.60 20.41
N LYS A 40 -22.44 12.01 20.16
CA LYS A 40 -23.12 11.94 18.85
C LYS A 40 -23.22 13.33 18.16
N PRO A 41 -23.33 13.38 16.81
CA PRO A 41 -23.56 12.28 15.87
C PRO A 41 -22.30 11.46 15.53
N GLY A 42 -22.48 10.17 15.23
CA GLY A 42 -21.41 9.32 14.71
C GLY A 42 -20.96 9.78 13.31
N ILE A 43 -19.80 9.28 12.86
CA ILE A 43 -19.17 9.76 11.62
C ILE A 43 -19.77 9.02 10.42
N PRO A 44 -20.29 9.73 9.41
CA PRO A 44 -20.82 9.11 8.20
C PRO A 44 -19.79 8.22 7.49
N MET A 45 -20.27 7.11 6.95
CA MET A 45 -19.54 6.14 6.14
C MET A 45 -20.39 5.78 4.91
N TYR A 46 -19.84 5.04 3.95
CA TYR A 46 -20.57 4.56 2.79
C TYR A 46 -20.46 3.03 2.65
N VAL A 47 -21.38 2.45 1.87
CA VAL A 47 -21.41 1.01 1.60
C VAL A 47 -20.93 0.76 0.18
N SER A 48 -19.94 -0.11 0.04
CA SER A 48 -19.48 -0.62 -1.26
C SER A 48 -19.81 -2.11 -1.40
N LYS A 49 -20.04 -2.58 -2.62
CA LYS A 49 -20.29 -4.01 -2.91
C LYS A 49 -19.10 -4.64 -3.63
N VAL A 50 -18.51 -5.67 -3.05
CA VAL A 50 -17.36 -6.40 -3.60
C VAL A 50 -17.65 -7.91 -3.55
N HIS A 51 -17.65 -8.57 -4.72
CA HIS A 51 -17.91 -10.02 -4.85
C HIS A 51 -19.18 -10.50 -4.11
N GLY A 52 -20.25 -9.69 -4.15
CA GLY A 52 -21.51 -10.02 -3.48
C GLY A 52 -21.55 -9.72 -1.98
N GLN A 53 -20.45 -9.29 -1.37
CA GLN A 53 -20.40 -8.83 0.02
C GLN A 53 -20.45 -7.30 0.11
N TYR A 54 -21.08 -6.79 1.15
CA TYR A 54 -21.17 -5.36 1.43
C TYR A 54 -20.12 -4.97 2.47
N LEU A 55 -19.33 -3.95 2.15
CA LEU A 55 -18.25 -3.43 2.98
C LEU A 55 -18.54 -1.98 3.35
N ILE A 56 -18.40 -1.67 4.64
CA ILE A 56 -18.41 -0.29 5.12
C ILE A 56 -17.05 0.34 4.80
N LYS A 57 -17.06 1.52 4.19
CA LYS A 57 -15.89 2.34 3.92
C LYS A 57 -16.07 3.74 4.50
N ARG A 58 -14.98 4.33 4.97
CA ARG A 58 -14.96 5.72 5.47
C ARG A 58 -15.36 6.68 4.35
N MET A 59 -16.00 7.79 4.67
CA MET A 59 -16.17 8.86 3.66
C MET A 59 -14.81 9.40 3.23
N PRO A 60 -14.65 9.88 1.98
CA PRO A 60 -13.43 10.58 1.57
C PRO A 60 -13.08 11.68 2.57
N ASP A 61 -11.79 11.83 2.86
CA ASP A 61 -11.23 12.83 3.80
C ASP A 61 -11.74 12.76 5.25
N SER A 62 -12.51 11.73 5.63
CA SER A 62 -13.05 11.57 6.99
C SER A 62 -12.13 10.83 7.96
N GLY A 63 -11.00 10.29 7.49
CA GLY A 63 -10.06 9.53 8.32
C GLY A 63 -9.66 10.23 9.63
N PRO A 64 -9.23 11.51 9.58
CA PRO A 64 -8.89 12.28 10.78
C PRO A 64 -10.06 12.57 11.72
N LEU A 65 -11.31 12.41 11.27
CA LEU A 65 -12.49 12.62 12.11
C LEU A 65 -12.74 11.43 13.05
N HIS A 66 -12.25 10.24 12.70
CA HIS A 66 -12.43 9.03 13.52
C HIS A 66 -11.59 9.08 14.80
N SER A 67 -12.00 8.34 15.83
CA SER A 67 -11.28 8.35 17.10
C SER A 67 -9.97 7.58 17.00
N ALA A 68 -8.90 8.36 17.03
CA ALA A 68 -7.53 7.97 17.32
C ALA A 68 -7.42 7.20 18.66
N GLU A 69 -7.92 7.80 19.73
CA GLU A 69 -7.87 7.29 21.11
C GLU A 69 -8.50 5.88 21.24
N LYS A 70 -9.69 5.68 20.66
CA LYS A 70 -10.37 4.37 20.68
C LYS A 70 -9.80 3.39 19.66
N ASN A 71 -8.70 3.72 18.97
CA ASN A 71 -8.08 2.92 17.91
C ASN A 71 -9.12 2.48 16.85
N CYS A 72 -9.92 3.43 16.36
CA CYS A 72 -10.85 3.13 15.28
C CYS A 72 -10.08 2.68 14.03
N PRO A 73 -10.37 1.51 13.41
CA PRO A 73 -9.72 1.07 12.17
C PRO A 73 -10.00 2.00 10.97
N SER A 74 -10.99 2.89 11.08
CA SER A 74 -11.28 3.92 10.09
C SER A 74 -10.51 5.22 10.30
N TYR A 75 -9.83 5.36 11.45
CA TYR A 75 -8.90 6.46 11.65
C TYR A 75 -7.74 6.36 10.68
N GLU A 76 -7.37 7.49 10.13
CA GLU A 76 -6.17 7.66 9.31
C GLU A 76 -5.58 9.02 9.61
N ALA A 77 -4.26 9.07 9.74
CA ALA A 77 -3.56 10.32 9.92
C ALA A 77 -3.80 11.25 8.72
N PRO A 78 -3.77 12.57 8.90
CA PRO A 78 -3.95 13.52 7.80
C PRO A 78 -3.05 13.21 6.61
N ALA A 79 -3.60 13.29 5.40
CA ALA A 79 -2.90 12.89 4.17
C ALA A 79 -1.56 13.62 3.99
N GLN A 80 -1.42 14.83 4.53
CA GLN A 80 -0.20 15.65 4.51
C GLN A 80 0.99 15.01 5.24
N LEU A 81 0.74 14.06 6.14
CA LEU A 81 1.78 13.31 6.85
C LEU A 81 2.29 12.11 6.06
N SER A 82 1.61 11.78 4.97
CA SER A 82 1.95 10.72 4.04
C SER A 82 2.19 11.30 2.63
N GLY A 83 2.77 10.51 1.74
CA GLY A 83 2.83 10.89 0.32
C GLY A 83 1.48 10.82 -0.39
N LEU A 84 0.45 10.28 0.24
CA LEU A 84 -0.88 10.13 -0.34
C LEU A 84 -1.49 11.49 -0.71
N GLY A 85 -1.19 12.54 0.07
CA GLY A 85 -1.68 13.90 -0.16
C GLY A 85 -1.32 14.46 -1.55
N GLU A 86 -0.19 14.06 -2.13
CA GLU A 86 0.25 14.52 -3.46
C GLU A 86 -0.60 13.94 -4.61
N VAL A 87 -1.23 12.80 -4.39
CA VAL A 87 -1.89 12.01 -5.44
C VAL A 87 -3.41 11.92 -5.27
N MET A 88 -3.92 12.18 -4.07
CA MET A 88 -5.36 12.22 -3.78
C MET A 88 -6.08 13.36 -4.50
N GLY A 89 -7.29 13.09 -4.98
CA GLY A 89 -8.11 14.05 -5.74
C GLY A 89 -7.66 14.25 -7.19
N HIS A 90 -6.41 13.92 -7.51
CA HIS A 90 -5.84 14.03 -8.85
C HIS A 90 -5.70 12.66 -9.53
N ALA A 91 -4.83 11.81 -9.00
CA ALA A 91 -4.51 10.49 -9.55
C ALA A 91 -5.44 9.40 -8.99
N ILE A 92 -5.89 9.57 -7.74
CA ILE A 92 -6.82 8.68 -7.06
C ILE A 92 -8.13 9.43 -6.86
N LYS A 93 -9.22 8.89 -7.41
CA LYS A 93 -10.57 9.45 -7.28
C LYS A 93 -11.52 8.38 -6.78
N GLU A 94 -12.08 8.58 -5.60
CA GLU A 94 -13.11 7.71 -5.05
C GLU A 94 -14.49 8.19 -5.48
N ASP A 95 -15.31 7.25 -5.94
CA ASP A 95 -16.73 7.46 -6.19
C ASP A 95 -17.49 6.83 -5.02
N VAL A 96 -18.18 7.68 -4.24
CA VAL A 96 -18.88 7.27 -3.02
C VAL A 96 -20.23 6.62 -3.34
N ASP A 97 -20.78 6.90 -4.52
CA ASP A 97 -22.11 6.43 -4.90
C ASP A 97 -22.08 4.99 -5.40
N ASP A 98 -21.05 4.62 -6.18
CA ASP A 98 -20.83 3.24 -6.62
C ASP A 98 -19.76 2.48 -5.79
N GLY A 99 -19.01 3.18 -4.94
CA GLY A 99 -17.98 2.63 -4.05
C GLY A 99 -16.69 2.20 -4.76
N THR A 100 -16.49 2.64 -5.99
CA THR A 100 -15.31 2.36 -6.82
C THR A 100 -14.23 3.43 -6.65
N THR A 101 -13.03 3.13 -7.14
CA THR A 101 -11.91 4.09 -7.18
C THR A 101 -11.27 4.10 -8.55
N SER A 102 -11.23 5.26 -9.19
CA SER A 102 -10.48 5.47 -10.43
C SER A 102 -9.04 5.85 -10.12
N LEU A 103 -8.11 5.13 -10.74
CA LEU A 103 -6.66 5.34 -10.67
C LEU A 103 -6.13 5.82 -12.02
N ARG A 104 -5.37 6.92 -12.03
CA ARG A 104 -4.62 7.39 -13.18
C ARG A 104 -3.17 6.95 -13.04
N LEU A 105 -2.72 6.12 -13.97
CA LEU A 105 -1.35 5.57 -13.98
C LEU A 105 -0.51 6.31 -15.02
N ASP A 106 0.75 6.57 -14.72
CA ASP A 106 1.72 7.17 -15.65
C ASP A 106 2.31 6.16 -16.64
N PHE A 107 2.28 4.88 -16.28
CA PHE A 107 2.68 3.76 -17.10
C PHE A 107 1.52 3.19 -17.94
N ALA A 108 1.88 2.48 -19.02
CA ALA A 108 0.92 1.88 -19.94
C ALA A 108 0.51 0.47 -19.51
N LEU A 109 -0.75 0.10 -19.77
CA LEU A 109 -1.25 -1.27 -19.64
C LEU A 109 -1.46 -1.98 -20.99
N ASN A 110 -0.99 -1.35 -22.09
CA ASN A 110 -0.93 -1.94 -23.42
C ASN A 110 0.39 -1.52 -24.07
N LYS A 111 1.13 -2.49 -24.59
CA LYS A 111 2.36 -2.29 -25.36
C LYS A 111 1.99 -2.06 -26.83
N ILE A 112 2.39 -0.91 -27.36
CA ILE A 112 2.25 -0.55 -28.77
C ILE A 112 3.63 -0.64 -29.41
N ALA A 113 3.79 -1.43 -30.46
CA ALA A 113 5.07 -1.59 -31.15
C ALA A 113 5.58 -0.22 -31.66
N GLY A 114 6.88 0.05 -31.44
CA GLY A 114 7.53 1.30 -31.86
C GLY A 114 7.49 2.45 -30.84
N ARG A 115 6.81 2.30 -29.70
CA ARG A 115 6.88 3.25 -28.59
C ARG A 115 7.94 2.79 -27.58
N ALA A 116 8.94 3.62 -27.32
CA ALA A 116 9.93 3.33 -26.28
C ALA A 116 9.24 3.19 -24.91
N PRO A 117 9.60 2.19 -24.08
CA PRO A 117 9.06 2.07 -22.73
C PRO A 117 9.41 3.33 -21.91
N PRO A 118 8.52 3.81 -21.03
CA PRO A 118 8.81 4.93 -20.15
C PRO A 118 10.05 4.66 -19.30
N THR A 119 10.86 5.68 -19.05
CA THR A 119 12.00 5.61 -18.12
C THR A 119 11.46 5.37 -16.71
N PRO A 120 12.00 4.40 -15.92
CA PRO A 120 11.59 4.18 -14.54
C PRO A 120 11.71 5.50 -13.81
N THR A 121 10.58 6.03 -13.40
CA THR A 121 10.50 7.36 -12.82
C THR A 121 10.67 7.18 -11.33
N ASP A 122 11.93 7.08 -10.91
CA ASP A 122 12.35 7.44 -9.55
C ASP A 122 13.34 8.61 -9.60
N SER A 123 13.37 9.35 -10.72
CA SER A 123 13.84 10.72 -10.65
C SER A 123 12.84 11.44 -9.75
N GLU A 124 13.29 11.84 -8.57
CA GLU A 124 12.58 12.80 -7.74
C GLU A 124 12.33 14.05 -8.58
N GLN A 125 11.16 14.11 -9.21
CA GLN A 125 10.81 15.23 -10.04
C GLN A 125 10.42 16.37 -9.09
N ASP A 126 11.23 17.42 -9.04
CA ASP A 126 10.79 18.73 -8.58
C ASP A 126 9.65 19.17 -9.52
N SER A 127 8.41 18.88 -9.13
CA SER A 127 7.31 18.88 -10.09
C SER A 127 6.96 20.29 -10.56
N VAL A 128 7.08 20.49 -11.88
CA VAL A 128 6.17 21.40 -12.60
C VAL A 128 4.85 20.63 -12.72
N LYS A 129 3.82 21.12 -12.01
CA LYS A 129 2.39 20.75 -11.85
C LYS A 129 1.67 19.74 -12.80
N GLY A 130 2.24 19.26 -13.89
CA GLY A 130 1.62 18.33 -14.85
C GLY A 130 1.79 16.82 -14.54
N GLU A 131 2.95 16.40 -14.02
CA GLU A 131 3.29 14.97 -13.86
C GLU A 131 2.85 14.36 -12.51
N THR A 132 2.61 15.17 -11.48
CA THR A 132 2.03 14.74 -10.18
C THR A 132 0.58 14.25 -10.26
N SER A 133 -0.06 14.34 -11.43
CA SER A 133 -1.47 13.94 -11.63
C SER A 133 -1.70 12.44 -11.83
N LYS A 134 -0.64 11.62 -11.81
CA LYS A 134 -0.69 10.17 -12.06
C LYS A 134 0.19 9.40 -11.09
N LEU A 135 -0.19 8.17 -10.76
CA LEU A 135 0.60 7.25 -9.95
C LEU A 135 1.72 6.62 -10.79
N THR A 136 2.96 6.72 -10.30
CA THR A 136 4.06 5.85 -10.73
C THR A 136 3.76 4.39 -10.38
N ILE A 137 4.48 3.45 -11.00
CA ILE A 137 4.36 2.04 -10.63
C ILE A 137 4.70 1.80 -9.15
N ARG A 138 5.70 2.50 -8.60
CA ARG A 138 6.05 2.45 -7.17
C ARG A 138 4.91 3.00 -6.30
N SER A 139 4.28 4.10 -6.72
CA SER A 139 3.14 4.69 -6.00
C SER A 139 1.90 3.82 -6.03
N LEU A 140 1.67 3.06 -7.11
CA LEU A 140 0.63 2.04 -7.10
C LEU A 140 0.93 0.92 -6.09
N LEU A 141 2.19 0.49 -5.97
CA LEU A 141 2.57 -0.47 -4.93
C LEU A 141 2.32 0.10 -3.54
N HIS A 142 2.76 1.33 -3.27
CA HIS A 142 2.52 2.02 -2.00
C HIS A 142 1.02 2.11 -1.68
N TYR A 143 0.21 2.53 -2.65
CA TYR A 143 -1.24 2.62 -2.52
C TYR A 143 -1.88 1.28 -2.13
N LEU A 144 -1.57 0.22 -2.87
CA LEU A 144 -2.13 -1.10 -2.61
C LEU A 144 -1.63 -1.67 -1.28
N TRP A 145 -0.40 -1.38 -0.87
CA TRP A 145 0.16 -1.83 0.42
C TRP A 145 -0.56 -1.16 1.60
N ASP A 146 -0.86 0.13 1.47
CA ASP A 146 -1.56 0.91 2.47
C ASP A 146 -3.05 0.54 2.57
N GLU A 147 -3.74 0.44 1.42
CA GLU A 147 -5.12 -0.06 1.34
C GLU A 147 -5.25 -1.51 1.87
N ALA A 148 -4.19 -2.32 1.73
CA ALA A 148 -4.10 -3.66 2.30
C ALA A 148 -3.84 -3.66 3.83
N ARG A 149 -3.67 -2.49 4.44
CA ARG A 149 -3.30 -2.26 5.85
C ARG A 149 -1.97 -2.91 6.24
N LEU A 150 -1.08 -3.16 5.28
CA LEU A 150 0.24 -3.74 5.53
C LEU A 150 1.22 -2.71 6.14
N THR A 151 0.93 -1.42 5.98
CA THR A 151 1.59 -0.29 6.65
C THR A 151 1.25 -0.17 8.15
N HIS A 152 0.15 -0.77 8.59
CA HIS A 152 -0.32 -0.66 9.98
C HIS A 152 0.35 -1.72 10.84
N TRP A 153 0.50 -1.50 12.13
CA TRP A 153 0.99 -2.52 13.06
C TRP A 153 0.29 -2.41 14.41
N HIS A 154 0.02 -3.58 15.02
CA HIS A 154 -0.30 -3.68 16.43
C HIS A 154 0.17 -5.02 16.99
N PRO A 155 0.38 -5.15 18.31
CA PRO A 155 1.00 -6.35 18.88
C PRO A 155 0.25 -7.66 18.61
N GLY A 156 -1.09 -7.62 18.50
CA GLY A 156 -1.89 -8.78 18.13
C GLY A 156 -1.67 -9.32 16.70
N MET A 157 -0.88 -8.66 15.85
CA MET A 157 -0.52 -9.14 14.51
C MET A 157 0.76 -9.99 14.49
N GLU A 158 1.51 -10.03 15.58
CA GLU A 158 2.75 -10.78 15.73
C GLU A 158 2.55 -12.26 15.34
N GLY A 159 3.41 -12.76 14.43
CA GLY A 159 3.32 -14.12 13.88
C GLY A 159 2.15 -14.38 12.93
N ARG A 160 1.30 -13.39 12.61
CA ARG A 160 0.09 -13.57 11.76
C ARG A 160 0.27 -13.10 10.32
N ARG A 161 1.37 -12.41 10.01
CA ARG A 161 1.66 -11.92 8.66
C ARG A 161 2.56 -12.91 7.94
N SER A 162 2.00 -13.58 6.95
CA SER A 162 2.73 -14.41 6.00
C SER A 162 2.46 -13.92 4.58
N TRP A 163 3.13 -14.52 3.58
CA TRP A 163 2.80 -14.26 2.18
C TRP A 163 1.31 -14.53 1.87
N ALA A 164 0.68 -15.51 2.52
CA ALA A 164 -0.76 -15.75 2.35
C ALA A 164 -1.61 -14.57 2.81
N THR A 165 -1.20 -13.90 3.89
CA THR A 165 -1.79 -12.66 4.38
C THR A 165 -1.60 -11.55 3.35
N VAL A 166 -0.37 -11.32 2.88
CA VAL A 166 -0.05 -10.30 1.87
C VAL A 166 -0.85 -10.50 0.58
N HIS A 167 -0.82 -11.71 0.02
CA HIS A 167 -1.59 -12.08 -1.18
C HIS A 167 -3.08 -11.76 -1.02
N LYS A 168 -3.70 -12.23 0.07
CA LYS A 168 -5.12 -12.02 0.35
C LYS A 168 -5.48 -10.53 0.42
N TYR A 169 -4.71 -9.75 1.18
CA TYR A 169 -5.03 -8.34 1.41
C TYR A 169 -4.70 -7.45 0.21
N LEU A 170 -3.66 -7.75 -0.58
CA LEU A 170 -3.40 -7.05 -1.84
C LEU A 170 -4.50 -7.29 -2.87
N LEU A 171 -4.95 -8.54 -3.05
CA LEU A 171 -6.06 -8.83 -3.97
C LEU A 171 -7.37 -8.19 -3.51
N ARG A 172 -7.59 -8.07 -2.19
CA ARG A 172 -8.72 -7.34 -1.62
C ARG A 172 -8.60 -5.84 -1.86
N ALA A 173 -7.42 -5.24 -1.64
CA ALA A 173 -7.16 -3.82 -1.85
C ALA A 173 -7.34 -3.40 -3.31
N ALA A 174 -7.02 -4.29 -4.25
CA ALA A 174 -7.23 -4.05 -5.67
C ALA A 174 -8.72 -4.09 -6.10
N GLN A 175 -9.62 -4.61 -5.27
CA GLN A 175 -11.04 -4.69 -5.64
C GLN A 175 -11.69 -3.31 -5.73
N GLY A 176 -12.62 -3.17 -6.67
CA GLY A 176 -13.29 -1.90 -6.96
C GLY A 176 -12.35 -0.81 -7.51
N LYS A 177 -11.09 -1.12 -7.84
CA LYS A 177 -10.14 -0.17 -8.43
C LYS A 177 -10.14 -0.30 -9.95
N PHE A 178 -10.20 0.84 -10.64
CA PHE A 178 -10.27 0.92 -12.10
C PHE A 178 -9.24 1.88 -12.66
N THR A 179 -8.72 1.58 -13.86
CA THR A 179 -7.81 2.47 -14.60
C THR A 179 -8.26 2.53 -16.06
N LYS A 180 -8.66 3.71 -16.53
CA LYS A 180 -9.23 3.91 -17.88
C LYS A 180 -10.33 2.89 -18.24
N GLY A 181 -11.24 2.63 -17.29
CA GLY A 181 -12.34 1.66 -17.42
C GLY A 181 -11.94 0.18 -17.27
N MET A 182 -10.65 -0.12 -17.10
CA MET A 182 -10.18 -1.48 -16.83
C MET A 182 -10.21 -1.77 -15.33
N HIS A 183 -10.87 -2.86 -14.93
CA HIS A 183 -10.83 -3.35 -13.54
C HIS A 183 -9.44 -3.90 -13.22
N LEU A 184 -8.77 -3.31 -12.22
CA LEU A 184 -7.36 -3.59 -11.89
C LEU A 184 -7.08 -5.08 -11.59
N PRO A 185 -7.93 -5.81 -10.83
CA PRO A 185 -7.76 -7.24 -10.59
C PRO A 185 -7.70 -8.09 -11.87
N SER A 186 -8.27 -7.63 -12.98
CA SER A 186 -8.24 -8.36 -14.25
C SER A 186 -6.86 -8.35 -14.95
N THR A 187 -5.89 -7.60 -14.41
CA THR A 187 -4.49 -7.51 -14.87
C THR A 187 -3.47 -7.74 -13.78
N LEU A 188 -3.89 -7.83 -12.52
CA LEU A 188 -3.00 -7.94 -11.38
C LEU A 188 -2.70 -9.41 -11.08
N TYR A 189 -1.43 -9.77 -11.18
CA TYR A 189 -0.89 -11.06 -10.76
C TYR A 189 -0.14 -10.92 -9.44
N VAL A 190 -0.65 -11.55 -8.39
CA VAL A 190 0.05 -11.74 -7.11
C VAL A 190 0.18 -13.24 -6.90
N PRO A 191 1.39 -13.82 -6.84
CA PRO A 191 1.55 -15.26 -6.64
C PRO A 191 0.71 -15.77 -5.47
N GLU A 192 -0.14 -16.78 -5.71
CA GLU A 192 -0.84 -17.49 -4.64
C GLU A 192 0.16 -18.25 -3.77
N PRO A 193 -0.08 -18.44 -2.46
CA PRO A 193 0.76 -19.30 -1.64
C PRO A 193 0.92 -20.69 -2.27
N PHE A 194 2.17 -21.06 -2.51
CA PHE A 194 2.49 -22.29 -3.23
C PHE A 194 2.44 -23.52 -2.31
N TYR A 195 1.67 -24.53 -2.73
CA TYR A 195 1.63 -25.86 -2.12
C TYR A 195 1.86 -26.90 -3.20
N VAL A 196 2.73 -27.87 -2.93
CA VAL A 196 3.21 -28.85 -3.92
C VAL A 196 2.06 -29.70 -4.49
N ASP A 197 1.14 -30.12 -3.63
CA ASP A 197 -0.07 -30.88 -3.94
C ASP A 197 -1.05 -30.10 -4.83
N ARG A 198 -1.06 -28.76 -4.75
CA ARG A 198 -1.92 -27.87 -5.54
C ARG A 198 -1.21 -27.19 -6.71
N LYS A 199 0.01 -27.61 -7.05
CA LYS A 199 0.85 -26.98 -8.10
C LYS A 199 0.08 -26.76 -9.41
N HIS A 200 -0.56 -27.80 -9.94
CA HIS A 200 -1.24 -27.72 -11.23
C HIS A 200 -2.45 -26.78 -11.23
N GLU A 201 -3.18 -26.71 -10.11
CA GLU A 201 -4.31 -25.79 -9.97
C GLU A 201 -3.85 -24.32 -9.93
N ILE A 202 -2.78 -24.04 -9.19
CA ILE A 202 -2.15 -22.71 -9.13
C ILE A 202 -1.67 -22.29 -10.52
N GLU A 203 -0.99 -23.19 -11.23
CA GLU A 203 -0.54 -22.95 -12.61
C GLU A 203 -1.71 -22.74 -13.57
N GLN A 204 -2.83 -23.44 -13.39
CA GLN A 204 -4.04 -23.27 -14.20
C GLN A 204 -4.70 -21.91 -13.95
N ARG A 205 -4.84 -21.46 -12.70
CA ARG A 205 -5.40 -20.14 -12.38
C ARG A 205 -4.53 -19.01 -12.93
N ARG A 206 -3.19 -19.12 -12.80
CA ARG A 206 -2.25 -18.19 -13.44
C ARG A 206 -2.44 -18.16 -14.96
N ARG A 207 -2.51 -19.32 -15.62
CA ARG A 207 -2.75 -19.38 -17.07
C ARG A 207 -4.09 -18.74 -17.46
N ALA A 208 -5.15 -18.95 -16.68
CA ALA A 208 -6.46 -18.35 -16.94
C ALA A 208 -6.42 -16.82 -16.86
N LEU A 209 -5.71 -16.25 -15.88
CA LEU A 209 -5.48 -14.79 -15.81
C LEU A 209 -4.75 -14.27 -17.06
N LEU A 210 -3.68 -14.96 -17.45
CA LEU A 210 -2.81 -14.55 -18.56
C LEU A 210 -3.38 -14.87 -19.94
N ALA A 211 -4.42 -15.71 -20.05
CA ALA A 211 -5.05 -16.06 -21.32
C ALA A 211 -5.57 -14.82 -22.09
N ALA A 212 -5.90 -13.75 -21.38
CA ALA A 212 -6.33 -12.48 -21.98
C ALA A 212 -5.16 -11.62 -22.52
N ALA A 213 -3.91 -12.11 -22.51
CA ALA A 213 -2.73 -11.41 -23.04
C ALA A 213 -2.82 -11.15 -24.54
N HIS A 214 -3.37 -12.11 -25.28
CA HIS A 214 -3.46 -12.08 -26.74
C HIS A 214 -4.92 -12.03 -27.16
N LYS A 215 -5.46 -10.82 -27.38
CA LYS A 215 -6.76 -10.66 -28.05
C LYS A 215 -6.54 -10.28 -29.52
N PRO A 216 -6.79 -11.20 -30.48
CA PRO A 216 -6.68 -10.86 -31.89
C PRO A 216 -7.64 -9.71 -32.24
N GLY A 217 -7.16 -8.73 -33.01
CA GLY A 217 -7.94 -7.57 -33.47
C GLY A 217 -7.84 -6.29 -32.64
N ARG A 218 -7.18 -6.29 -31.48
CA ARG A 218 -6.77 -5.05 -30.80
C ARG A 218 -5.32 -4.73 -31.14
N GLY A 219 -5.05 -3.50 -31.59
CA GLY A 219 -3.69 -3.03 -31.82
C GLY A 219 -2.91 -2.96 -30.50
N GLY A 220 -1.93 -3.85 -30.34
CA GLY A 220 -1.02 -3.89 -29.19
C GLY A 220 -1.19 -5.12 -28.29
N GLN A 221 -0.14 -5.41 -27.52
CA GLN A 221 -0.09 -6.53 -26.56
C GLN A 221 -0.53 -6.04 -25.18
N ARG A 222 -1.42 -6.76 -24.49
CA ARG A 222 -1.86 -6.38 -23.15
C ARG A 222 -0.70 -6.54 -22.16
N LEU A 223 -0.53 -5.55 -21.29
CA LEU A 223 0.38 -5.65 -20.15
C LEU A 223 -0.39 -6.02 -18.88
N PHE A 224 0.27 -6.80 -18.04
CA PHE A 224 -0.16 -7.20 -16.70
C PHE A 224 0.72 -6.51 -15.67
N ILE A 225 0.27 -6.48 -14.43
CA ILE A 225 1.04 -6.02 -13.28
C ILE A 225 1.35 -7.23 -12.41
N ALA A 226 2.61 -7.48 -12.09
CA ALA A 226 3.03 -8.46 -11.09
C ALA A 226 3.40 -7.76 -9.79
N ILE A 227 2.92 -8.26 -8.65
CA ILE A 227 3.45 -7.92 -7.32
C ILE A 227 3.91 -9.21 -6.65
N GLY A 228 5.18 -9.30 -6.26
CA GLY A 228 5.72 -10.51 -5.65
C GLY A 228 7.06 -10.33 -4.97
N GLU A 229 7.36 -11.20 -4.02
CA GLU A 229 8.67 -11.25 -3.38
C GLU A 229 9.70 -11.91 -4.31
N ILE A 230 10.83 -11.25 -4.53
CA ILE A 230 11.94 -11.78 -5.31
C ILE A 230 12.61 -12.92 -4.54
N LYS A 231 12.74 -14.06 -5.19
CA LYS A 231 13.52 -15.20 -4.70
C LYS A 231 14.97 -15.12 -5.18
N ALA A 232 15.15 -14.84 -6.48
CA ALA A 232 16.47 -14.80 -7.09
C ALA A 232 16.46 -13.94 -8.35
N VAL A 233 17.60 -13.29 -8.61
CA VAL A 233 17.92 -12.65 -9.88
C VAL A 233 19.15 -13.33 -10.44
N THR A 234 19.04 -13.88 -11.66
CA THR A 234 20.11 -14.68 -12.29
C THR A 234 20.40 -14.16 -13.69
N ALA A 235 21.63 -14.35 -14.16
CA ALA A 235 21.97 -14.09 -15.56
C ALA A 235 21.21 -15.07 -16.47
N ALA A 236 20.69 -14.56 -17.58
CA ALA A 236 20.08 -15.36 -18.64
C ALA A 236 20.94 -15.32 -19.90
N ARG A 237 20.58 -16.11 -20.93
CA ARG A 237 21.25 -16.04 -22.25
C ARG A 237 21.21 -14.62 -22.82
N TYR A 238 20.13 -13.90 -22.57
CA TYR A 238 19.97 -12.48 -22.88
C TYR A 238 19.40 -11.76 -21.67
N GLY A 239 20.13 -10.77 -21.14
CA GLY A 239 19.71 -10.01 -19.96
C GLY A 239 19.71 -10.87 -18.68
N HIS A 240 18.66 -10.71 -17.88
CA HIS A 240 18.50 -11.34 -16.58
C HIS A 240 17.15 -12.06 -16.48
N LYS A 241 17.05 -12.93 -15.50
CA LYS A 241 15.84 -13.70 -15.16
C LYS A 241 15.54 -13.52 -13.68
N ILE A 242 14.31 -13.13 -13.38
CA ILE A 242 13.78 -13.01 -12.02
C ILE A 242 12.87 -14.20 -11.72
N GLU A 243 13.08 -14.83 -10.57
CA GLU A 243 12.19 -15.81 -9.98
C GLU A 243 11.51 -15.19 -8.75
N LEU A 244 10.19 -15.33 -8.66
CA LEU A 244 9.44 -14.89 -7.47
C LEU A 244 9.21 -16.08 -6.53
N LYS A 245 9.21 -15.81 -5.22
CA LYS A 245 8.71 -16.79 -4.25
C LYS A 245 7.25 -17.13 -4.59
N HIS A 246 6.85 -18.36 -4.29
CA HIS A 246 5.52 -18.91 -4.59
C HIS A 246 5.09 -18.98 -6.07
N ALA A 247 6.00 -18.69 -7.01
CA ALA A 247 5.76 -18.87 -8.44
C ALA A 247 6.81 -19.78 -9.11
N PRO A 248 7.09 -20.99 -8.58
CA PRO A 248 8.12 -21.85 -9.14
C PRO A 248 7.80 -22.19 -10.60
N GLY A 249 8.84 -22.14 -11.45
CA GLY A 249 8.70 -22.42 -12.89
C GLY A 249 8.07 -21.31 -13.72
N PHE A 250 7.75 -20.15 -13.13
CA PHE A 250 7.30 -18.96 -13.85
C PHE A 250 8.31 -17.84 -13.69
N PHE A 251 9.00 -17.53 -14.77
CA PHE A 251 10.13 -16.62 -14.78
C PHE A 251 9.79 -15.33 -15.50
N PHE A 252 10.32 -14.22 -14.98
CA PHE A 252 10.21 -12.91 -15.60
C PHE A 252 11.56 -12.54 -16.23
N MET A 253 11.55 -12.32 -17.54
CA MET A 253 12.72 -11.93 -18.31
C MET A 253 12.92 -10.43 -18.23
N MET A 254 14.14 -10.00 -17.93
CA MET A 254 14.53 -8.61 -17.78
C MET A 254 15.62 -8.26 -18.77
N SER A 255 15.38 -7.26 -19.62
CA SER A 255 16.38 -6.78 -20.57
C SER A 255 17.58 -6.14 -19.86
N ALA A 256 18.73 -6.10 -20.53
CA ALA A 256 19.91 -5.42 -20.02
C ALA A 256 19.64 -3.92 -19.77
N ASP A 257 18.82 -3.29 -20.60
CA ASP A 257 18.48 -1.86 -20.45
C ASP A 257 17.53 -1.61 -19.29
N LEU A 258 16.53 -2.48 -19.05
CA LEU A 258 15.75 -2.40 -17.82
C LEU A 258 16.66 -2.59 -16.59
N ASN A 259 17.57 -3.56 -16.62
CA ASN A 259 18.54 -3.76 -15.53
C ASN A 259 19.40 -2.52 -15.26
N LYS A 260 19.89 -1.83 -16.31
CA LYS A 260 20.64 -0.57 -16.15
C LYS A 260 19.81 0.52 -15.48
N ARG A 261 18.51 0.62 -15.81
CA ARG A 261 17.61 1.63 -15.23
C ARG A 261 17.30 1.34 -13.75
N LEU A 262 17.40 0.09 -13.31
CA LEU A 262 17.23 -0.31 -11.91
C LEU A 262 18.42 0.01 -11.00
N LYS A 263 19.43 0.73 -11.48
CA LYS A 263 20.50 1.29 -10.63
C LYS A 263 19.96 2.33 -9.63
N VAL A 264 18.77 2.86 -9.84
CA VAL A 264 18.13 3.74 -8.83
C VAL A 264 17.75 2.98 -7.55
N PHE A 265 17.59 1.66 -7.62
CA PHE A 265 17.27 0.79 -6.49
C PHE A 265 18.49 0.04 -5.91
N GLU A 266 19.70 0.60 -6.04
CA GLU A 266 20.89 -0.03 -5.44
C GLU A 266 20.79 -0.12 -3.91
N ALA A 267 20.16 0.85 -3.25
CA ALA A 267 19.96 0.82 -1.81
C ALA A 267 19.12 -0.39 -1.38
N GLU A 268 17.98 -0.63 -2.03
CA GLU A 268 17.12 -1.79 -1.76
C GLU A 268 17.84 -3.12 -2.03
N LYS A 269 18.64 -3.20 -3.10
CA LYS A 269 19.47 -4.38 -3.40
C LYS A 269 20.55 -4.61 -2.34
N SER A 270 21.22 -3.55 -1.89
CA SER A 270 22.23 -3.62 -0.84
C SER A 270 21.64 -4.12 0.47
N LEU A 271 20.47 -3.60 0.85
CA LEU A 271 19.72 -4.06 2.04
C LEU A 271 19.35 -5.55 1.92
N TRP A 272 18.82 -5.97 0.78
CA TRP A 272 18.43 -7.36 0.56
C TRP A 272 19.62 -8.33 0.57
N ASN A 273 20.78 -7.90 0.05
CA ASN A 273 22.00 -8.69 0.11
C ASN A 273 22.59 -8.78 1.53
N ALA A 274 22.39 -7.75 2.36
CA ALA A 274 22.96 -7.68 3.70
C ALA A 274 22.12 -8.41 4.76
N TYR A 275 20.78 -8.41 4.62
CA TYR A 275 19.85 -8.88 5.64
C TYR A 275 18.99 -10.05 5.12
N PRO A 276 19.23 -11.30 5.53
CA PRO A 276 18.50 -12.47 5.02
C PRO A 276 17.04 -12.56 5.54
N ASP A 277 16.72 -11.84 6.60
CA ASP A 277 15.41 -11.77 7.27
C ASP A 277 14.42 -10.82 6.59
N ILE A 278 14.88 -9.97 5.66
CA ILE A 278 14.02 -9.02 4.96
C ILE A 278 13.47 -9.59 3.66
N HIS A 279 12.42 -8.96 3.15
CA HIS A 279 11.84 -9.30 1.86
C HIS A 279 12.06 -8.17 0.85
N LEU A 280 12.46 -8.54 -0.37
CA LEU A 280 12.51 -7.62 -1.51
C LEU A 280 11.26 -7.82 -2.37
N VAL A 281 10.35 -6.86 -2.33
CA VAL A 281 9.10 -6.87 -3.09
C VAL A 281 9.29 -6.15 -4.42
N MET A 282 8.87 -6.81 -5.49
CA MET A 282 8.81 -6.26 -6.83
C MET A 282 7.37 -5.85 -7.15
N ILE A 283 7.20 -4.69 -7.79
CA ILE A 283 6.07 -4.43 -8.68
C ILE A 283 6.60 -4.25 -10.10
N ALA A 284 5.97 -4.89 -11.08
CA ALA A 284 6.42 -4.78 -12.47
C ALA A 284 5.25 -4.83 -13.45
N THR A 285 5.36 -4.10 -14.56
CA THR A 285 4.54 -4.38 -15.73
C THR A 285 5.22 -5.42 -16.61
N PHE A 286 4.44 -6.36 -17.14
CA PHE A 286 4.98 -7.40 -17.99
C PHE A 286 4.01 -7.79 -19.10
N SER A 287 4.58 -8.18 -20.23
CA SER A 287 3.86 -8.83 -21.31
C SER A 287 4.08 -10.34 -21.24
N VAL A 288 3.22 -11.11 -21.90
CA VAL A 288 3.43 -12.55 -22.09
C VAL A 288 3.46 -12.80 -23.58
N ASP A 289 4.53 -13.39 -24.10
CA ASP A 289 4.66 -13.71 -25.51
C ASP A 289 3.85 -14.96 -25.91
N VAL A 290 3.87 -15.30 -27.21
CA VAL A 290 3.16 -16.48 -27.74
C VAL A 290 3.69 -17.80 -27.20
N ALA A 291 4.93 -17.84 -26.70
CA ALA A 291 5.54 -19.00 -26.06
C ALA A 291 5.22 -19.08 -24.55
N GLY A 292 4.50 -18.09 -24.00
CA GLY A 292 4.15 -18.02 -22.59
C GLY A 292 5.25 -17.44 -21.69
N VAL A 293 6.28 -16.84 -22.27
CA VAL A 293 7.38 -16.21 -21.54
C VAL A 293 6.96 -14.81 -21.10
N ALA A 294 7.18 -14.49 -19.82
CA ALA A 294 6.90 -13.17 -19.28
C ALA A 294 8.09 -12.23 -19.49
N GLU A 295 7.86 -11.09 -20.14
CA GLU A 295 8.87 -10.06 -20.38
C GLU A 295 8.53 -8.79 -19.60
N LEU A 296 9.46 -8.30 -18.78
CA LEU A 296 9.28 -7.08 -18.00
C LEU A 296 9.48 -5.82 -18.85
N GLU A 297 8.57 -4.86 -18.69
CA GLU A 297 8.65 -3.56 -19.37
C GLU A 297 9.13 -2.45 -18.41
N GLU A 298 8.57 -2.46 -17.21
CA GLU A 298 8.84 -1.48 -16.15
C GLU A 298 8.79 -2.17 -14.79
N MET A 299 9.59 -1.70 -13.83
CA MET A 299 9.70 -2.33 -12.52
C MET A 299 10.12 -1.32 -11.45
N ALA A 300 9.59 -1.50 -10.25
CA ALA A 300 10.05 -0.84 -9.02
C ALA A 300 10.24 -1.86 -7.90
N LEU A 301 11.08 -1.50 -6.93
CA LEU A 301 11.41 -2.33 -5.77
C LEU A 301 10.99 -1.65 -4.47
N MET A 302 10.70 -2.46 -3.46
CA MET A 302 10.45 -2.01 -2.09
C MET A 302 10.95 -3.07 -1.11
N THR A 303 11.75 -2.65 -0.14
CA THR A 303 12.16 -3.48 1.00
C THR A 303 11.10 -3.47 2.09
N VAL A 304 10.80 -4.64 2.66
CA VAL A 304 9.93 -4.78 3.83
C VAL A 304 10.59 -5.70 4.86
N ASN A 305 10.38 -5.44 6.14
CA ASN A 305 10.95 -6.26 7.22
C ASN A 305 10.18 -7.58 7.37
N GLU A 306 10.58 -8.44 8.32
CA GLU A 306 9.94 -9.73 8.60
C GLU A 306 8.41 -9.61 8.86
N GLN A 307 7.97 -8.46 9.38
CA GLN A 307 6.55 -8.15 9.64
C GLN A 307 5.81 -7.56 8.43
N TRP A 308 6.42 -7.59 7.25
CA TRP A 308 5.92 -7.04 5.99
C TRP A 308 5.70 -5.51 6.01
N ILE A 309 6.38 -4.81 6.92
CA ILE A 309 6.33 -3.35 7.05
C ILE A 309 7.44 -2.73 6.19
N PRO A 310 7.10 -1.79 5.28
CA PRO A 310 8.09 -1.14 4.42
C PRO A 310 9.12 -0.31 5.18
N PHE A 311 10.36 -0.31 4.69
CA PHE A 311 11.45 0.54 5.19
C PHE A 311 12.46 0.83 4.07
N SER A 312 13.23 1.90 4.21
CA SER A 312 14.18 2.36 3.18
C SER A 312 15.63 2.44 3.64
N THR A 313 15.90 2.44 4.96
CA THR A 313 17.28 2.49 5.49
C THR A 313 17.46 1.52 6.67
N VAL A 314 18.72 1.28 7.05
CA VAL A 314 19.07 0.43 8.21
C VAL A 314 18.56 1.04 9.51
N GLU A 315 18.66 2.36 9.67
CA GLU A 315 18.14 3.10 10.81
C GLU A 315 16.62 2.96 10.91
N GLU A 316 15.90 3.06 9.78
CA GLU A 316 14.44 2.90 9.77
C GLU A 316 14.02 1.46 10.07
N LYS A 317 14.75 0.45 9.56
CA LYS A 317 14.55 -0.96 9.93
C LYS A 317 14.66 -1.15 11.44
N SER A 318 15.77 -0.67 12.02
CA SER A 318 16.08 -0.82 13.44
C SER A 318 15.06 -0.12 14.33
N PHE A 319 14.57 1.04 13.88
CA PHE A 319 13.49 1.77 14.53
C PHE A 319 12.19 0.99 14.54
N LEU A 320 11.76 0.46 13.38
CA LEU A 320 10.54 -0.33 13.29
C LEU A 320 10.61 -1.59 14.15
N GLU A 321 11.76 -2.25 14.20
CA GLU A 321 12.00 -3.42 15.06
C GLU A 321 11.89 -3.05 16.55
N THR A 322 12.44 -1.91 16.94
CA THR A 322 12.28 -1.38 18.30
C THR A 322 10.80 -1.14 18.62
N LEU A 323 10.03 -0.51 17.72
CA LEU A 323 8.60 -0.31 17.91
C LEU A 323 7.81 -1.64 18.02
N VAL A 324 8.20 -2.64 17.24
CA VAL A 324 7.59 -3.98 17.30
C VAL A 324 7.89 -4.64 18.65
N SER A 325 9.15 -4.65 19.07
CA SER A 325 9.61 -5.20 20.36
C SER A 325 8.92 -4.51 21.55
N ASP A 326 8.80 -3.19 21.51
CA ASP A 326 8.13 -2.38 22.53
C ASP A 326 6.60 -2.48 22.49
N ARG A 327 6.06 -3.39 21.66
CA ARG A 327 4.63 -3.66 21.51
C ARG A 327 3.82 -2.40 21.17
N ARG A 328 4.39 -1.52 20.34
CA ARG A 328 3.75 -0.28 19.91
C ARG A 328 2.66 -0.54 18.88
N ARG A 329 1.71 0.39 18.75
CA ARG A 329 0.75 0.47 17.65
C ARG A 329 1.10 1.65 16.77
N PHE A 330 1.21 1.42 15.47
CA PHE A 330 1.66 2.48 14.57
C PHE A 330 1.22 2.27 13.13
N VAL A 331 1.38 3.31 12.33
CA VAL A 331 1.23 3.28 10.87
C VAL A 331 2.51 3.79 10.23
N LYS A 332 3.07 3.03 9.30
CA LYS A 332 4.23 3.39 8.49
C LYS A 332 3.80 4.38 7.40
N GLY A 333 4.45 5.53 7.33
CA GLY A 333 4.28 6.47 6.23
C GLY A 333 4.93 5.95 4.94
N LEU A 334 4.23 6.10 3.82
CA LEU A 334 4.75 5.80 2.49
C LEU A 334 4.82 7.08 1.65
N ARG A 335 5.82 7.13 0.76
CA ARG A 335 6.12 8.33 -0.02
C ARG A 335 5.23 8.53 -1.25
N TYR A 336 4.62 7.48 -1.80
CA TYR A 336 3.94 7.61 -3.10
C TYR A 336 4.86 8.35 -4.11
N ASN A 337 4.40 9.47 -4.68
CA ASN A 337 5.19 10.32 -5.60
C ASN A 337 6.01 11.41 -4.89
N LEU A 338 5.93 11.52 -3.55
CA LEU A 338 6.62 12.56 -2.78
C LEU A 338 8.14 12.34 -2.81
N PRO A 339 8.94 13.30 -3.34
CA PRO A 339 10.38 13.16 -3.46
C PRO A 339 11.08 13.14 -2.09
N SER A 340 12.26 12.49 -1.97
CA SER A 340 13.00 12.42 -0.70
C SER A 340 13.44 13.78 -0.18
N THR A 341 13.57 14.77 -1.06
CA THR A 341 13.80 16.18 -0.72
C THR A 341 12.67 16.85 0.06
N ARG A 342 11.51 16.22 0.19
CA ARG A 342 10.37 16.70 1.00
C ARG A 342 10.17 15.81 2.24
N PRO A 343 9.89 16.40 3.41
CA PRO A 343 9.69 15.63 4.65
C PRO A 343 8.41 14.78 4.61
N LEU A 344 8.44 13.68 5.35
CA LEU A 344 7.35 12.74 5.54
C LEU A 344 7.41 12.25 6.99
N ALA A 345 6.27 12.01 7.64
CA ALA A 345 6.28 11.23 8.88
C ALA A 345 6.69 9.78 8.56
N SER A 346 7.83 9.33 9.08
CA SER A 346 8.29 7.95 8.88
C SER A 346 7.29 6.97 9.49
N VAL A 347 6.79 7.29 10.68
CA VAL A 347 5.79 6.52 11.44
C VAL A 347 4.85 7.47 12.17
N VAL A 348 3.57 7.08 12.29
CA VAL A 348 2.63 7.69 13.25
C VAL A 348 2.29 6.67 14.32
N LEU A 349 2.61 6.99 15.58
CA LEU A 349 2.26 6.19 16.75
C LEU A 349 0.80 6.44 17.11
N ASN A 350 0.02 5.37 17.13
CA ASN A 350 -1.43 5.43 17.37
C ASN A 350 -1.82 5.03 18.79
N ASP A 351 -0.82 4.80 19.64
CA ASP A 351 -1.00 4.40 21.03
C ASP A 351 -0.62 5.49 22.03
N THR A 352 -0.33 6.72 21.63
CA THR A 352 0.06 7.79 22.55
C THR A 352 -1.15 8.48 23.19
N GLU A 353 -1.00 8.96 24.43
CA GLU A 353 -2.08 9.61 25.18
C GLU A 353 -2.49 10.96 24.56
N GLY A 354 -3.80 11.22 24.50
CA GLY A 354 -4.39 12.46 24.00
C GLY A 354 -4.36 12.62 22.48
N LYS A 355 -3.17 12.57 21.87
CA LYS A 355 -2.96 12.73 20.42
C LYS A 355 -1.95 11.70 19.92
N HIS A 356 -2.11 11.26 18.68
CA HIS A 356 -1.11 10.46 17.99
C HIS A 356 0.20 11.23 17.81
N THR A 357 1.31 10.50 17.70
CA THR A 357 2.64 11.09 17.53
C THR A 357 3.23 10.77 16.16
N ALA A 358 3.41 11.78 15.31
CA ALA A 358 4.20 11.64 14.09
C ALA A 358 5.70 11.70 14.42
N VAL A 359 6.44 10.70 13.97
CA VAL A 359 7.89 10.62 14.10
C VAL A 359 8.52 10.87 12.73
N TYR A 360 9.39 11.88 12.66
CA TYR A 360 10.10 12.28 11.43
C TYR A 360 11.57 11.92 11.56
N MET A 361 12.05 11.03 10.69
CA MET A 361 13.48 10.77 10.55
C MET A 361 14.07 11.82 9.60
N VAL A 362 14.86 12.74 10.14
CA VAL A 362 15.43 13.88 9.41
C VAL A 362 16.81 13.47 8.86
N PRO A 363 17.02 13.48 7.53
CA PRO A 363 18.32 13.18 6.95
C PRO A 363 19.41 14.13 7.45
N GLY A 364 20.62 13.62 7.71
CA GLY A 364 21.74 14.45 8.17
C GLY A 364 22.17 15.53 7.17
N ASN A 365 21.84 15.34 5.89
CA ASN A 365 22.07 16.29 4.80
C ASN A 365 20.79 17.06 4.37
N ALA A 366 19.78 17.15 5.25
CA ALA A 366 18.53 17.84 4.94
C ALA A 366 18.78 19.31 4.52
N SER A 367 18.24 19.69 3.35
CA SER A 367 18.34 21.04 2.81
C SER A 367 17.52 22.04 3.62
N GLU A 368 17.76 23.33 3.43
CA GLU A 368 16.94 24.37 4.08
C GLU A 368 15.47 24.29 3.65
N ALA A 369 15.22 24.00 2.36
CA ALA A 369 13.88 23.78 1.85
C ALA A 369 13.17 22.59 2.53
N TYR A 370 13.90 21.51 2.83
CA TYR A 370 13.38 20.37 3.60
C TYR A 370 12.97 20.81 5.01
N LYS A 371 13.83 21.58 5.69
CA LYS A 371 13.58 22.06 7.06
C LYS A 371 12.40 23.01 7.15
N VAL A 372 12.26 23.93 6.20
CA VAL A 372 11.09 24.83 6.10
C VAL A 372 9.80 24.03 5.92
N ALA A 373 9.79 23.08 4.98
CA ALA A 373 8.64 22.20 4.76
C ALA A 373 8.33 21.34 6.00
N LEU A 374 9.35 20.95 6.77
CA LEU A 374 9.15 20.18 8.00
C LEU A 374 8.51 21.06 9.06
N ALA A 375 8.96 22.31 9.22
CA ALA A 375 8.36 23.27 10.15
C ALA A 375 6.86 23.51 9.87
N GLU A 376 6.45 23.54 8.60
CA GLU A 376 5.03 23.61 8.21
C GLU A 376 4.23 22.39 8.70
N LEU A 377 4.79 21.18 8.60
CA LEU A 377 4.15 19.96 9.10
C LEU A 377 4.09 19.93 10.64
N LEU A 378 5.12 20.44 11.32
CA LEU A 378 5.20 20.48 12.78
C LEU A 378 4.24 21.49 13.41
N ALA A 379 3.71 22.44 12.63
CA ALA A 379 2.74 23.41 13.10
C ALA A 379 1.31 22.82 13.26
N ASP A 380 1.08 21.57 12.86
CA ASP A 380 -0.22 20.91 13.00
C ASP A 380 -0.48 20.45 14.44
N GLU A 381 -1.09 21.32 15.25
CA GLU A 381 -1.40 21.02 16.64
C GLU A 381 -2.39 19.85 16.86
N ARG A 382 -2.98 19.26 15.81
CA ARG A 382 -3.86 18.08 15.97
C ARG A 382 -3.08 16.83 16.39
N MET A 383 -1.75 16.84 16.24
CA MET A 383 -0.88 15.73 16.60
C MET A 383 0.30 16.17 17.45
N ASN A 384 0.94 15.20 18.10
CA ASN A 384 2.27 15.36 18.65
C ASN A 384 3.30 15.11 17.55
N HIS A 385 4.44 15.79 17.61
CA HIS A 385 5.51 15.60 16.64
C HIS A 385 6.83 15.32 17.35
N LEU A 386 7.58 14.37 16.80
CA LEU A 386 8.91 14.01 17.27
C LEU A 386 9.87 14.00 16.09
N GLN A 387 10.97 14.75 16.20
CA GLN A 387 12.02 14.77 15.19
C GLN A 387 13.17 13.89 15.66
N TRP A 388 13.75 13.13 14.74
CA TRP A 388 14.94 12.33 14.97
C TRP A 388 15.93 12.57 13.85
N GLU A 389 17.00 13.30 14.15
CA GLU A 389 18.08 13.54 13.20
C GLU A 389 18.93 12.28 13.00
N SER A 390 19.18 11.95 11.74
CA SER A 390 20.01 10.82 11.34
C SER A 390 21.40 10.91 11.98
N GLY A 391 21.86 9.81 12.57
CA GLY A 391 23.15 9.74 13.27
C GLY A 391 23.08 10.09 14.76
N ASN A 392 22.00 10.72 15.23
CA ASN A 392 21.78 10.93 16.66
C ASN A 392 21.13 9.70 17.30
N ALA A 393 21.28 9.57 18.63
CA ALA A 393 20.57 8.55 19.38
C ALA A 393 19.04 8.67 19.20
N MET A 394 18.35 7.53 19.18
CA MET A 394 16.89 7.51 19.05
C MET A 394 16.26 8.34 20.18
N PRO A 395 15.36 9.29 19.89
CA PRO A 395 14.69 10.07 20.92
C PRO A 395 13.80 9.18 21.78
N VAL A 396 13.60 9.59 23.04
CA VAL A 396 12.65 8.92 23.92
C VAL A 396 11.24 9.08 23.34
N LEU A 397 10.62 7.95 23.02
CA LEU A 397 9.25 7.93 22.50
C LEU A 397 8.27 8.18 23.65
N PRO A 398 7.16 8.91 23.40
CA PRO A 398 6.08 8.99 24.38
C PRO A 398 5.57 7.58 24.74
N PRO A 399 5.25 7.33 26.02
CA PRO A 399 4.79 6.01 26.46
C PRO A 399 3.47 5.63 25.79
N PRO A 400 3.20 4.34 25.58
CA PRO A 400 1.89 3.89 25.11
C PRO A 400 0.83 4.13 26.20
N SER A 401 -0.33 4.64 25.78
CA SER A 401 -1.55 4.75 26.56
C SER A 401 -1.92 3.40 27.18
N VAL A 402 -2.12 3.39 28.49
CA VAL A 402 -2.53 2.20 29.23
C VAL A 402 -3.99 1.94 28.88
N ARG A 403 -4.27 0.84 28.17
CA ARG A 403 -5.65 0.35 28.09
C ARG A 403 -6.05 -0.18 29.46
N THR A 404 -6.94 0.51 30.15
CA THR A 404 -7.81 -0.17 31.12
C THR A 404 -8.62 -1.19 30.33
N VAL A 405 -8.21 -2.45 30.40
CA VAL A 405 -9.07 -3.56 30.00
C VAL A 405 -10.25 -3.50 30.96
N SER A 406 -11.37 -2.91 30.58
CA SER A 406 -12.59 -3.08 31.36
C SER A 406 -12.89 -4.56 31.33
N GLU A 407 -12.74 -5.22 32.48
CA GLU A 407 -13.23 -6.58 32.70
C GLU A 407 -14.68 -6.64 32.20
N ALA A 408 -14.89 -7.43 31.15
CA ALA A 408 -16.23 -7.79 30.73
C ALA A 408 -16.77 -8.75 31.79
N ALA A 409 -17.67 -8.25 32.62
CA ALA A 409 -18.62 -9.06 33.38
C ALA A 409 -19.76 -9.53 32.46
#